data_AF-A0A355TSZ5-F1
#
_entry.id   AF-A0A355TSZ5-F1
#
_cell.length_a   1.000
_cell.length_b   1.000
_cell.length_c   1.000
_cell.angle_alpha   90.00
_cell.angle_beta   90.00
_cell.angle_gamma   90.00
#
_symmetry.space_group_name_H-M   'P 1'
#
loop_
_entity.id
_entity.type
_entity.pdbx_description
1 polymer ?
#
loop_
_entity_poly.entity_id
_entity_poly.type
_entity_poly.pdbx_seq_one_letter_code
_entity_poly.pdbx_strand_id
1 'polypeptide(L)'
;MDPFELSISPVFNEVIRAAELVYEAPDDPSAKEELSQTLRDMAEFTQYLAASFQEAIKVRPKTELSVRAPQEFAAELKVITNVLSGLKENLVNSKVESFPELIEQGRKALAQMFEIFEQMKKEEESFPVFSKSPYIQEIVRIATGVAKGQYKPEVLKDKVAWLRDRFLEFKDDFASIKDIPKENEDVEKLLPIAEQALQKMGQALEKMTRFQRSYDKKLLKEGCSELLQSSEVLIAVQERLIKASTAQPAACPNCGALNPGGAKKCRACNAIMPAIVGLSTQTMEIKENVPQEAKGPAYTYISRLEGSLNSYKRQLLDQKDLKREIDFFAKKVADGLAQFAEMKKKAAAQTEGKENSREAILALYNDMETGLNTLSRGVKKMQSFFDNQDEQMLDEGFDVVVAGATLMIDTQNKISAAR
;
A
#
# COMPACT_ATOMS: atom_id res chain seq x y z
N MET A 1 2.51 31.20 26.54
CA MET A 1 2.19 30.37 25.36
C MET A 1 3.52 29.79 24.92
N ASP A 2 3.58 28.49 24.68
CA ASP A 2 4.83 27.82 24.31
C ASP A 2 5.29 28.28 22.91
N PRO A 3 6.48 28.91 22.76
CA PRO A 3 6.97 29.40 21.47
C PRO A 3 7.27 28.28 20.46
N PHE A 4 7.41 27.03 20.91
CA PHE A 4 7.66 25.85 20.08
C PHE A 4 6.48 24.87 20.08
N GLU A 5 5.26 25.38 20.33
CA GLU A 5 4.06 24.58 20.20
C GLU A 5 3.96 23.94 18.80
N LEU A 6 3.64 22.64 18.76
CA LEU A 6 3.63 21.89 17.52
C LEU A 6 2.55 22.39 16.54
N SER A 7 2.82 22.19 15.25
CA SER A 7 1.89 22.46 14.15
C SER A 7 1.03 21.24 13.81
N ILE A 8 0.07 21.45 12.91
CA ILE A 8 -0.74 20.39 12.29
C ILE A 8 0.06 19.51 11.31
N SER A 9 1.26 19.93 10.89
CA SER A 9 2.11 19.20 9.94
C SER A 9 3.14 18.36 10.69
N PRO A 10 3.07 17.01 10.64
CA PRO A 10 4.06 16.16 11.28
C PRO A 10 5.49 16.41 10.79
N VAL A 11 5.65 16.71 9.50
CA VAL A 11 6.97 16.96 8.88
C VAL A 11 7.57 18.27 9.38
N PHE A 12 6.75 19.33 9.53
CA PHE A 12 7.24 20.61 10.07
C PHE A 12 7.49 20.54 11.57
N ASN A 13 6.83 19.62 12.30
CA ASN A 13 7.08 19.41 13.72
C ASN A 13 8.50 18.90 14.00
N GLU A 14 9.14 18.24 13.04
CA GLU A 14 10.57 17.92 13.16
C GLU A 14 11.43 19.19 13.11
N VAL A 15 11.09 20.17 12.27
CA VAL A 15 11.78 21.49 12.25
C VAL A 15 11.58 22.22 13.59
N ILE A 16 10.36 22.19 14.14
CA ILE A 16 10.04 22.84 15.42
C ILE A 16 10.90 22.24 16.55
N ARG A 17 10.92 20.91 16.68
CA ARG A 17 11.70 20.22 17.72
C ARG A 17 13.20 20.46 17.57
N ALA A 18 13.73 20.35 16.36
CA ALA A 18 15.15 20.60 16.12
C ALA A 18 15.52 22.08 16.39
N ALA A 19 14.63 23.02 16.09
CA ALA A 19 14.81 24.44 16.40
C ALA A 19 14.76 24.70 17.91
N GLU A 20 13.87 24.04 18.64
CA GLU A 20 13.77 24.10 20.11
C GLU A 20 15.06 23.59 20.77
N LEU A 21 15.59 22.45 20.32
CA LEU A 21 16.85 21.90 20.83
C LEU A 21 18.02 22.88 20.66
N VAL A 22 18.13 23.52 19.48
CA VAL A 22 19.16 24.54 19.24
C VAL A 22 18.90 25.81 20.06
N TYR A 23 17.63 26.19 20.28
CA TYR A 23 17.28 27.35 21.09
C TYR A 23 17.65 27.16 22.56
N GLU A 24 17.41 25.96 23.11
CA GLU A 24 17.76 25.62 24.50
C GLU A 24 19.26 25.40 24.71
N ALA A 25 19.95 24.85 23.70
CA ALA A 25 21.39 24.58 23.73
C ALA A 25 22.11 25.16 22.48
N PRO A 26 22.31 26.48 22.40
CA PRO A 26 22.87 27.14 21.21
C PRO A 26 24.32 26.79 20.88
N ASP A 27 25.04 26.14 21.80
CA ASP A 27 26.42 25.72 21.61
C ASP A 27 26.55 24.22 21.28
N ASP A 28 25.44 23.46 21.28
CA ASP A 28 25.48 22.02 20.99
C ASP A 28 25.63 21.76 19.47
N PRO A 29 26.77 21.21 19.01
CA PRO A 29 26.98 20.92 17.60
C PRO A 29 26.05 19.84 17.04
N SER A 30 25.59 18.90 17.88
CA SER A 30 24.66 17.83 17.45
C SER A 30 23.30 18.42 17.12
N ALA A 31 22.78 19.31 17.99
CA ALA A 31 21.51 20.00 17.75
C ALA A 31 21.57 20.87 16.49
N LYS A 32 22.70 21.55 16.23
CA LYS A 32 22.90 22.37 15.02
C LYS A 32 22.92 21.53 13.74
N GLU A 33 23.55 20.36 13.76
CA GLU A 33 23.57 19.46 12.60
C GLU A 33 22.18 18.88 12.33
N GLU A 34 21.46 18.46 13.38
CA GLU A 34 20.09 17.97 13.27
C GLU A 34 19.18 19.01 12.64
N LEU A 35 19.17 20.25 13.16
CA LEU A 35 18.38 21.34 12.57
C LEU A 35 18.81 21.63 11.13
N SER A 36 20.11 21.62 10.83
CA SER A 36 20.59 21.83 9.46
C SER A 36 20.06 20.77 8.48
N GLN A 37 20.03 19.51 8.89
CA GLN A 37 19.50 18.41 8.10
C GLN A 37 17.99 18.57 7.91
N THR A 38 17.23 18.78 8.99
CA THR A 38 15.77 18.91 8.91
C THR A 38 15.35 20.11 8.06
N LEU A 39 16.09 21.22 8.09
CA LEU A 39 15.85 22.37 7.22
C LEU A 39 16.09 22.04 5.73
N ARG A 40 17.08 21.20 5.40
CA ARG A 40 17.30 20.72 4.02
C ARG A 40 16.13 19.86 3.56
N ASP A 41 15.76 18.86 4.35
CA ASP A 41 14.69 17.91 4.02
C ASP A 41 13.35 18.64 3.84
N MET A 42 13.04 19.58 4.73
CA MET A 42 11.82 20.38 4.62
C MET A 42 11.84 21.28 3.38
N ALA A 43 12.99 21.85 3.01
CA ALA A 43 13.09 22.65 1.79
C ALA A 43 12.83 21.81 0.53
N GLU A 44 13.37 20.59 0.45
CA GLU A 44 13.08 19.66 -0.65
C GLU A 44 11.60 19.26 -0.69
N PHE A 45 11.03 18.95 0.48
CA PHE A 45 9.61 18.64 0.61
C PHE A 45 8.71 19.79 0.12
N THR A 46 9.05 21.04 0.45
CA THR A 46 8.26 22.21 -0.01
C THR A 46 8.28 22.35 -1.54
N GLN A 47 9.41 22.04 -2.20
CA GLN A 47 9.50 22.05 -3.66
C GLN A 47 8.64 20.95 -4.29
N TYR A 48 8.71 19.74 -3.73
CA TYR A 48 7.88 18.63 -4.17
C TYR A 48 6.38 18.94 -4.02
N LEU A 49 5.99 19.50 -2.87
CA LEU A 49 4.60 19.87 -2.59
C LEU A 49 4.11 20.93 -3.59
N ALA A 50 4.95 21.92 -3.91
CA ALA A 50 4.64 22.94 -4.91
C ALA A 50 4.38 22.33 -6.29
N ALA A 51 5.27 21.47 -6.76
CA ALA A 51 5.14 20.80 -8.05
C ALA A 51 3.87 19.94 -8.10
N SER A 52 3.64 19.14 -7.05
CA SER A 52 2.46 18.28 -6.92
C SER A 52 1.17 19.07 -6.95
N PHE A 53 1.11 20.19 -6.24
CA PHE A 53 -0.06 21.07 -6.23
C PHE A 53 -0.32 21.67 -7.62
N GLN A 54 0.72 22.13 -8.31
CA GLN A 54 0.59 22.70 -9.66
C GLN A 54 0.06 21.67 -10.67
N GLU A 55 0.53 20.43 -10.62
CA GLU A 55 -0.01 19.37 -11.48
C GLU A 55 -1.47 19.06 -11.17
N ALA A 56 -1.82 18.94 -9.89
CA ALA A 56 -3.19 18.66 -9.46
C ALA A 56 -4.18 19.75 -9.92
N ILE A 57 -3.77 21.01 -9.94
CA ILE A 57 -4.65 22.13 -10.30
C ILE A 57 -4.93 22.24 -11.80
N LYS A 58 -4.07 21.68 -12.66
CA LYS A 58 -4.27 21.70 -14.13
C LYS A 58 -5.53 20.95 -14.55
N VAL A 59 -5.90 19.91 -13.79
CA VAL A 59 -6.99 18.98 -14.10
C VAL A 59 -8.23 19.19 -13.24
N ARG A 60 -8.21 20.20 -12.37
CA ARG A 60 -9.32 20.56 -11.50
C ARG A 60 -10.35 21.42 -12.27
N PRO A 61 -11.66 21.22 -12.05
CA PRO A 61 -12.70 22.09 -12.60
C PRO A 61 -12.40 23.56 -12.30
N LYS A 62 -12.61 24.43 -13.28
CA LYS A 62 -12.42 25.89 -13.13
C LYS A 62 -13.57 26.49 -12.32
N THR A 63 -13.34 26.62 -11.02
CA THR A 63 -14.22 27.23 -10.03
C THR A 63 -13.52 28.46 -9.47
N GLU A 64 -14.24 29.29 -8.70
CA GLU A 64 -13.62 30.44 -8.03
C GLU A 64 -12.49 29.99 -7.10
N LEU A 65 -12.69 28.91 -6.34
CA LEU A 65 -11.67 28.33 -5.47
C LEU A 65 -10.45 27.85 -6.26
N SER A 66 -10.63 27.12 -7.37
CA SER A 66 -9.48 26.63 -8.15
C SER A 66 -8.72 27.72 -8.91
N VAL A 67 -9.30 28.92 -9.03
CA VAL A 67 -8.64 30.12 -9.58
C VAL A 67 -7.82 30.84 -8.50
N ARG A 68 -8.36 31.02 -7.28
CA ARG A 68 -7.66 31.75 -6.20
C ARG A 68 -6.65 30.89 -5.43
N ALA A 69 -6.97 29.61 -5.20
CA ALA A 69 -6.16 28.70 -4.39
C ALA A 69 -4.67 28.60 -4.83
N PRO A 70 -4.32 28.57 -6.13
CA PRO A 70 -2.90 28.60 -6.54
C PRO A 70 -2.12 29.81 -6.05
N GLN A 71 -2.75 30.99 -6.03
CA GLN A 71 -2.10 32.23 -5.63
C GLN A 71 -1.94 32.27 -4.11
N GLU A 72 -3.00 31.92 -3.38
CA GLU A 72 -2.99 31.81 -1.92
C GLU A 72 -1.96 30.77 -1.45
N PHE A 73 -2.00 29.57 -2.05
CA PHE A 73 -1.06 28.50 -1.76
C PHE A 73 0.40 28.91 -2.03
N ALA A 74 0.68 29.58 -3.16
CA ALA A 74 2.02 30.05 -3.49
C ALA A 74 2.51 31.15 -2.53
N ALA A 75 1.61 32.00 -2.02
CA ALA A 75 1.94 33.01 -1.03
C ALA A 75 2.36 32.36 0.30
N GLU A 76 1.60 31.39 0.79
CA GLU A 76 1.92 30.68 2.03
C GLU A 76 3.18 29.82 1.89
N LEU A 77 3.37 29.16 0.75
CA LEU A 77 4.59 28.43 0.47
C LEU A 77 5.83 29.34 0.51
N LYS A 78 5.72 30.57 -0.03
CA LYS A 78 6.79 31.57 0.04
C LYS A 78 7.11 31.96 1.48
N VAL A 79 6.10 32.08 2.35
CA VAL A 79 6.32 32.33 3.78
C VAL A 79 7.13 31.18 4.40
N ILE A 80 6.74 29.93 4.14
CA ILE A 80 7.49 28.76 4.64
C ILE A 80 8.93 28.76 4.12
N THR A 81 9.16 29.01 2.83
CA THR A 81 10.52 29.09 2.27
C THR A 81 11.36 30.17 2.94
N ASN A 82 10.77 31.33 3.24
CA ASN A 82 11.44 32.41 3.96
C ASN A 82 11.76 32.01 5.42
N VAL A 83 10.84 31.32 6.09
CA VAL A 83 11.04 30.80 7.45
C VAL A 83 12.21 29.82 7.48
N LEU A 84 12.23 28.84 6.57
CA LEU A 84 13.33 27.86 6.49
C LEU A 84 14.67 28.53 6.19
N SER A 85 14.67 29.51 5.29
CA SER A 85 15.88 30.28 4.95
C SER A 85 16.35 31.15 6.12
N GLY A 86 15.43 31.79 6.83
CA GLY A 86 15.72 32.60 8.01
C GLY A 86 16.26 31.77 9.17
N LEU A 87 15.67 30.60 9.44
CA LEU A 87 16.19 29.66 10.44
C LEU A 87 17.60 29.21 10.09
N LYS A 88 17.85 28.87 8.82
CA LYS A 88 19.18 28.48 8.34
C LYS A 88 20.21 29.61 8.48
N GLU A 89 19.87 30.83 8.09
CA GLU A 89 20.76 31.99 8.21
C GLU A 89 21.08 32.31 9.67
N ASN A 90 20.06 32.29 10.54
CA ASN A 90 20.23 32.56 11.96
C ASN A 90 20.98 31.43 12.68
N LEU A 91 20.84 30.18 12.24
CA LEU A 91 21.65 29.06 12.70
C LEU A 91 23.15 29.27 12.40
N VAL A 92 23.49 29.68 11.17
CA VAL A 92 24.87 29.98 10.77
C VAL A 92 25.45 31.15 11.57
N ASN A 93 24.63 32.19 11.80
CA ASN A 93 25.03 33.38 12.55
C ASN A 93 24.91 33.24 14.08
N SER A 94 24.49 32.06 14.59
CA SER A 94 24.24 31.80 16.02
C SER A 94 23.27 32.80 16.69
N LYS A 95 22.20 33.19 15.98
CA LYS A 95 21.17 34.15 16.42
C LYS A 95 19.83 33.46 16.69
N VAL A 96 19.78 32.67 17.76
CA VAL A 96 18.62 31.80 18.07
C VAL A 96 17.39 32.57 18.57
N GLU A 97 17.53 33.82 19.01
CA GLU A 97 16.45 34.63 19.59
C GLU A 97 15.27 34.85 18.63
N SER A 98 15.55 34.76 17.32
CA SER A 98 14.58 34.90 16.25
C SER A 98 13.77 33.61 15.95
N PHE A 99 14.19 32.46 16.48
CA PHE A 99 13.58 31.17 16.15
C PHE A 99 12.10 31.09 16.52
N PRO A 100 11.66 31.50 17.73
CA PRO A 100 10.24 31.53 18.09
C PRO A 100 9.34 32.25 17.08
N GLU A 101 9.78 33.43 16.63
CA GLU A 101 9.00 34.24 15.69
C GLU A 101 8.92 33.58 14.31
N LEU A 102 10.04 33.05 13.82
CA LEU A 102 10.09 32.33 12.55
C LEU A 102 9.23 31.06 12.57
N ILE A 103 9.28 30.29 13.66
CA ILE A 103 8.46 29.10 13.84
C ILE A 103 6.97 29.45 13.84
N GLU A 104 6.56 30.48 14.58
CA GLU A 104 5.16 30.92 14.62
C GLU A 104 4.66 31.39 13.24
N GLN A 105 5.49 32.08 12.45
CA GLN A 105 5.16 32.44 11.06
C GLN A 105 4.95 31.19 10.20
N GLY A 106 5.84 30.18 10.32
CA GLY A 106 5.72 28.92 9.59
C GLY A 106 4.47 28.14 9.98
N ARG A 107 4.12 28.11 11.27
CA ARG A 107 2.88 27.47 11.76
C ARG A 107 1.62 28.10 11.18
N LYS A 108 1.56 29.44 11.16
CA LYS A 108 0.42 30.16 10.57
C LYS A 108 0.28 29.90 9.07
N ALA A 109 1.38 29.91 8.34
CA ALA A 109 1.37 29.62 6.91
C ALA A 109 0.90 28.19 6.62
N LEU A 110 1.36 27.21 7.41
CA LEU A 110 0.88 25.83 7.30
C LEU A 110 -0.61 25.71 7.63
N ALA A 111 -1.10 26.37 8.66
CA ALA A 111 -2.52 26.38 9.00
C ALA A 111 -3.37 26.92 7.83
N GLN A 112 -2.93 28.02 7.20
CA GLN A 112 -3.57 28.58 6.01
C GLN A 112 -3.55 27.59 4.83
N MET A 113 -2.42 26.93 4.55
CA MET A 113 -2.32 25.93 3.48
C MET A 113 -3.26 24.74 3.69
N PHE A 114 -3.37 24.22 4.91
CA PHE A 114 -4.29 23.12 5.20
C PHE A 114 -5.75 23.55 5.10
N GLU A 115 -6.08 24.79 5.45
CA GLU A 115 -7.41 25.33 5.24
C GLU A 115 -7.76 25.41 3.75
N ILE A 116 -6.82 25.81 2.88
CA ILE A 116 -6.99 25.74 1.42
C ILE A 116 -7.26 24.30 0.97
N PHE A 117 -6.48 23.32 1.46
CA PHE A 117 -6.69 21.92 1.11
C PHE A 117 -8.04 21.38 1.58
N GLU A 118 -8.50 21.76 2.77
CA GLU A 118 -9.80 21.35 3.31
C GLU A 118 -10.96 21.97 2.52
N GLN A 119 -10.86 23.24 2.14
CA GLN A 119 -11.82 23.89 1.23
C GLN A 119 -11.86 23.17 -0.13
N MET A 120 -10.70 22.85 -0.68
CA MET A 120 -10.60 22.11 -1.94
C MET A 120 -11.17 20.70 -1.82
N LYS A 121 -10.95 20.01 -0.70
CA LYS A 121 -11.52 18.68 -0.46
C LYS A 121 -13.04 18.74 -0.39
N LYS A 122 -13.61 19.69 0.38
CA LYS A 122 -15.07 19.91 0.47
C LYS A 122 -15.70 20.25 -0.88
N GLU A 123 -15.02 21.08 -1.69
CA GLU A 123 -15.50 21.37 -3.04
C GLU A 123 -15.45 20.13 -3.94
N GLU A 124 -14.42 19.28 -3.81
CA GLU A 124 -14.30 18.05 -4.60
C GLU A 124 -15.46 17.08 -4.32
N GLU A 125 -15.98 17.03 -3.09
CA GLU A 125 -17.16 16.24 -2.71
C GLU A 125 -18.44 16.69 -3.44
N SER A 126 -18.49 17.93 -3.94
CA SER A 126 -19.61 18.44 -4.74
C SER A 126 -19.54 18.02 -6.22
N PHE A 127 -18.40 17.52 -6.68
CA PHE A 127 -18.23 17.12 -8.08
C PHE A 127 -18.83 15.73 -8.35
N PRO A 128 -19.24 15.46 -9.61
CA PRO A 128 -19.75 14.15 -9.98
C PRO A 128 -18.71 13.04 -9.74
N VAL A 129 -19.13 12.01 -9.00
CA VAL A 129 -18.38 10.76 -8.85
C VAL A 129 -18.78 9.82 -9.98
N PHE A 130 -17.84 9.55 -10.89
CA PHE A 130 -17.99 8.66 -12.04
C PHE A 130 -17.54 7.23 -11.73
N SER A 131 -16.49 7.04 -10.92
CA SER A 131 -15.95 5.71 -10.61
C SER A 131 -15.43 5.63 -9.18
N LYS A 132 -15.46 4.41 -8.61
CA LYS A 132 -14.78 4.09 -7.35
C LYS A 132 -13.26 4.01 -7.49
N SER A 133 -12.74 3.88 -8.72
CA SER A 133 -11.30 3.92 -8.99
C SER A 133 -10.84 5.37 -9.16
N PRO A 134 -9.90 5.88 -8.32
CA PRO A 134 -9.42 7.26 -8.42
C PRO A 134 -8.82 7.62 -9.78
N TYR A 135 -8.12 6.68 -10.41
CA TYR A 135 -7.49 6.89 -11.73
C TYR A 135 -8.51 6.97 -12.85
N ILE A 136 -9.55 6.12 -12.81
CA ILE A 136 -10.65 6.16 -13.78
C ILE A 136 -11.49 7.42 -13.58
N GLN A 137 -11.78 7.77 -12.33
CA GLN A 137 -12.45 9.01 -11.95
C GLN A 137 -11.73 10.22 -12.55
N GLU A 138 -10.42 10.33 -12.34
CA GLU A 138 -9.61 11.44 -12.84
C GLU A 138 -9.65 11.51 -14.37
N ILE A 139 -9.39 10.40 -15.07
CA ILE A 139 -9.35 10.36 -16.54
C ILE A 139 -10.70 10.70 -17.16
N VAL A 140 -11.80 10.18 -16.61
CA VAL A 140 -13.16 10.48 -17.10
C VAL A 140 -13.50 11.95 -16.84
N ARG A 141 -13.10 12.51 -15.70
CA ARG A 141 -13.27 13.95 -15.40
C ARG A 141 -12.51 14.82 -16.39
N ILE A 142 -11.25 14.50 -16.67
CA ILE A 142 -10.42 15.23 -17.65
C ILE A 142 -11.03 15.09 -19.05
N ALA A 143 -11.39 13.88 -19.47
CA ALA A 143 -12.00 13.64 -20.77
C ALA A 143 -13.31 14.41 -20.95
N THR A 144 -14.14 14.46 -19.91
CA THR A 144 -15.38 15.26 -19.90
C THR A 144 -15.08 16.74 -20.04
N GLY A 145 -14.06 17.25 -19.33
CA GLY A 145 -13.64 18.64 -19.45
C GLY A 145 -13.07 18.97 -20.83
N VAL A 146 -12.26 18.11 -21.43
CA VAL A 146 -11.77 18.26 -22.82
C VAL A 146 -12.93 18.26 -23.81
N ALA A 147 -13.90 17.34 -23.67
CA ALA A 147 -15.08 17.30 -24.54
C ALA A 147 -15.90 18.60 -24.49
N LYS A 148 -15.97 19.23 -23.30
CA LYS A 148 -16.60 20.52 -23.02
C LYS A 148 -15.73 21.74 -23.39
N GLY A 149 -14.48 21.55 -23.79
CA GLY A 149 -13.52 22.63 -24.09
C GLY A 149 -12.96 23.34 -22.86
N GLN A 150 -13.11 22.76 -21.67
CA GLN A 150 -12.63 23.30 -20.40
C GLN A 150 -11.12 23.04 -20.19
N TYR A 151 -10.60 21.97 -20.81
CA TYR A 151 -9.18 21.60 -20.76
C TYR A 151 -8.60 21.46 -22.15
N LYS A 152 -7.29 21.71 -22.25
CA LYS A 152 -6.50 21.44 -23.46
C LYS A 152 -6.41 19.92 -23.71
N PRO A 153 -6.57 19.43 -24.96
CA PRO A 153 -6.51 18.00 -25.26
C PRO A 153 -5.21 17.31 -24.85
N GLU A 154 -4.10 18.04 -24.78
CA GLU A 154 -2.78 17.55 -24.37
C GLU A 154 -2.80 17.03 -22.92
N VAL A 155 -3.62 17.63 -22.05
CA VAL A 155 -3.77 17.19 -20.65
C VAL A 155 -4.36 15.79 -20.56
N LEU A 156 -5.30 15.46 -21.45
CA LEU A 156 -5.85 14.12 -21.54
C LEU A 156 -4.85 13.14 -22.15
N LYS A 157 -3.99 13.61 -23.07
CA LYS A 157 -3.06 12.76 -23.80
C LYS A 157 -2.11 12.02 -22.87
N ASP A 158 -1.45 12.75 -21.98
CA ASP A 158 -0.44 12.21 -21.09
C ASP A 158 -1.06 11.22 -20.08
N LYS A 159 -2.26 11.54 -19.58
CA LYS A 159 -3.00 10.68 -18.65
C LYS A 159 -3.48 9.38 -19.29
N VAL A 160 -3.98 9.43 -20.53
CA VAL A 160 -4.38 8.23 -21.27
C VAL A 160 -3.19 7.34 -21.60
N ALA A 161 -2.04 7.94 -21.98
CA ALA A 161 -0.81 7.19 -22.22
C ALA A 161 -0.36 6.46 -20.95
N TRP A 162 -0.30 7.16 -19.82
CA TRP A 162 0.05 6.58 -18.53
C TRP A 162 -0.88 5.41 -18.14
N LEU A 163 -2.20 5.58 -18.24
CA LEU A 163 -3.14 4.50 -17.89
C LEU A 163 -3.03 3.31 -18.85
N ARG A 164 -2.76 3.57 -20.14
CA ARG A 164 -2.56 2.50 -21.13
C ARG A 164 -1.33 1.67 -20.80
N ASP A 165 -0.22 2.30 -20.48
CA ASP A 165 1.02 1.57 -20.17
C ASP A 165 0.81 0.70 -18.92
N ARG A 166 0.16 1.23 -17.88
CA ARG A 166 -0.22 0.45 -16.69
C ARG A 166 -1.23 -0.67 -16.97
N PHE A 167 -2.17 -0.43 -17.89
CA PHE A 167 -3.12 -1.45 -18.33
C PHE A 167 -2.43 -2.60 -19.07
N LEU A 168 -1.40 -2.31 -19.87
CA LEU A 168 -0.65 -3.35 -20.58
C LEU A 168 0.11 -4.25 -19.60
N GLU A 169 0.79 -3.66 -18.62
CA GLU A 169 1.43 -4.41 -17.54
C GLU A 169 0.42 -5.33 -16.82
N PHE A 170 -0.72 -4.79 -16.40
CA PHE A 170 -1.76 -5.58 -15.73
C PHE A 170 -2.34 -6.69 -16.62
N LYS A 171 -2.49 -6.43 -17.92
CA LYS A 171 -3.01 -7.41 -18.87
C LYS A 171 -2.04 -8.58 -19.03
N ASP A 172 -0.74 -8.30 -19.07
CA ASP A 172 0.30 -9.32 -19.17
C ASP A 172 0.36 -10.15 -17.89
N ASP A 173 0.25 -9.52 -16.73
CA ASP A 173 0.10 -10.20 -15.44
C ASP A 173 -1.11 -11.12 -15.42
N PHE A 174 -2.27 -10.62 -15.84
CA PHE A 174 -3.50 -11.38 -15.89
C PHE A 174 -3.37 -12.61 -16.80
N ALA A 175 -2.69 -12.46 -17.95
CA ALA A 175 -2.42 -13.57 -18.85
C ALA A 175 -1.56 -14.65 -18.18
N SER A 176 -0.55 -14.25 -17.40
CA SER A 176 0.30 -15.19 -16.66
C SER A 176 -0.46 -15.98 -15.58
N ILE A 177 -1.49 -15.37 -14.98
CA ILE A 177 -2.29 -15.97 -13.90
C ILE A 177 -3.42 -16.84 -14.45
N LYS A 178 -3.95 -16.50 -15.64
CA LYS A 178 -5.07 -17.20 -16.27
C LYS A 178 -4.81 -18.69 -16.46
N ASP A 179 -3.57 -19.09 -16.74
CA ASP A 179 -3.21 -20.48 -17.04
C ASP A 179 -2.80 -21.29 -15.81
N ILE A 180 -2.70 -20.65 -14.63
CA ILE A 180 -2.41 -21.33 -13.37
C ILE A 180 -3.61 -22.23 -12.97
N PRO A 181 -3.39 -23.43 -12.38
CA PRO A 181 -4.45 -24.25 -11.80
C PRO A 181 -5.30 -23.44 -10.82
N LYS A 182 -6.63 -23.52 -10.96
CA LYS A 182 -7.55 -22.64 -10.23
C LYS A 182 -7.90 -23.28 -8.90
N GLU A 183 -7.93 -22.44 -7.89
CA GLU A 183 -8.16 -22.85 -6.51
C GLU A 183 -9.59 -23.33 -6.25
N ASN A 184 -10.57 -22.81 -7.00
CA ASN A 184 -11.97 -23.18 -6.88
C ASN A 184 -12.80 -22.79 -8.12
N GLU A 185 -14.01 -23.35 -8.22
CA GLU A 185 -14.95 -23.15 -9.33
C GLU A 185 -15.42 -21.69 -9.46
N ASP A 186 -15.47 -20.92 -8.36
CA ASP A 186 -15.83 -19.51 -8.41
C ASP A 186 -14.74 -18.68 -9.11
N VAL A 187 -13.47 -18.97 -8.86
CA VAL A 187 -12.32 -18.37 -9.56
C VAL A 187 -12.38 -18.72 -11.05
N GLU A 188 -12.64 -19.99 -11.40
CA GLU A 188 -12.78 -20.42 -12.80
C GLU A 188 -13.88 -19.67 -13.56
N LYS A 189 -15.03 -19.41 -12.90
CA LYS A 189 -16.14 -18.65 -13.50
C LYS A 189 -15.85 -17.15 -13.62
N LEU A 190 -15.05 -16.59 -12.72
CA LEU A 190 -14.76 -15.16 -12.67
C LEU A 190 -13.67 -14.73 -13.66
N LEU A 191 -12.70 -15.60 -13.97
CA LEU A 191 -11.60 -15.27 -14.87
C LEU A 191 -12.06 -14.86 -16.29
N PRO A 192 -12.97 -15.56 -16.99
CA PRO A 192 -13.44 -15.13 -18.30
C PRO A 192 -14.16 -13.77 -18.27
N ILE A 193 -14.83 -13.45 -17.16
CA ILE A 193 -15.51 -12.17 -16.97
C ILE A 193 -14.48 -11.04 -16.82
N ALA A 194 -13.44 -11.26 -16.01
CA ALA A 194 -12.32 -10.32 -15.89
C ALA A 194 -11.62 -10.13 -17.25
N GLU A 195 -11.34 -11.20 -17.98
CA GLU A 195 -10.69 -11.13 -19.29
C GLU A 195 -11.51 -10.28 -20.28
N GLN A 196 -12.83 -10.52 -20.37
CA GLN A 196 -13.70 -9.75 -21.24
C GLN A 196 -13.74 -8.27 -20.83
N ALA A 197 -13.78 -7.99 -19.53
CA ALA A 197 -13.76 -6.62 -19.03
C ALA A 197 -12.42 -5.93 -19.34
N LEU A 198 -11.28 -6.62 -19.21
CA LEU A 198 -9.97 -6.10 -19.60
C LEU A 198 -9.89 -5.82 -21.10
N GLN A 199 -10.42 -6.71 -21.94
CA GLN A 199 -10.47 -6.47 -23.38
C GLN A 199 -11.27 -5.20 -23.70
N LYS A 200 -12.43 -5.00 -23.06
CA LYS A 200 -13.22 -3.76 -23.22
C LYS A 200 -12.49 -2.53 -22.71
N MET A 201 -11.77 -2.62 -21.59
CA MET A 201 -10.95 -1.54 -21.07
C MET A 201 -9.85 -1.15 -22.07
N GLY A 202 -9.17 -2.12 -22.68
CA GLY A 202 -8.18 -1.88 -23.74
C GLY A 202 -8.78 -1.18 -24.96
N GLN A 203 -9.98 -1.62 -25.41
CA GLN A 203 -10.70 -0.97 -26.51
C GLN A 203 -11.09 0.48 -26.17
N ALA A 204 -11.50 0.74 -24.93
CA ALA A 204 -11.84 2.07 -24.45
C ALA A 204 -10.62 3.01 -24.50
N LEU A 205 -9.46 2.56 -24.02
CA LEU A 205 -8.21 3.32 -24.04
C LEU A 205 -7.72 3.59 -25.47
N GLU A 206 -7.91 2.63 -26.39
CA GLU A 206 -7.61 2.83 -27.81
C GLU A 206 -8.52 3.91 -28.44
N LYS A 207 -9.82 3.90 -28.14
CA LYS A 207 -10.74 4.98 -28.59
C LYS A 207 -10.30 6.35 -28.07
N MET A 208 -9.92 6.44 -26.80
CA MET A 208 -9.41 7.68 -26.20
C MET A 208 -8.07 8.13 -26.82
N THR A 209 -7.22 7.19 -27.21
CA THR A 209 -5.97 7.46 -27.94
C THR A 209 -6.26 7.97 -29.36
N ARG A 210 -7.20 7.35 -30.07
CA ARG A 210 -7.62 7.78 -31.42
C ARG A 210 -8.28 9.16 -31.43
N PHE A 211 -8.99 9.53 -30.37
CA PHE A 211 -9.47 10.89 -30.17
C PHE A 211 -8.32 11.92 -30.25
N GLN A 212 -7.14 11.63 -29.70
CA GLN A 212 -6.00 12.57 -29.73
C GLN A 212 -5.52 12.91 -31.15
N ARG A 213 -5.79 12.03 -32.12
CA ARG A 213 -5.39 12.22 -33.53
C ARG A 213 -6.48 12.87 -34.37
N SER A 214 -7.74 12.53 -34.08
CA SER A 214 -8.90 12.90 -34.91
C SER A 214 -9.75 14.01 -34.32
N TYR A 215 -9.60 14.30 -33.02
CA TYR A 215 -10.46 15.16 -32.22
C TYR A 215 -11.96 14.82 -32.30
N ASP A 216 -12.30 13.58 -32.66
CA ASP A 216 -13.68 13.11 -32.71
C ASP A 216 -14.23 12.87 -31.30
N LYS A 217 -15.06 13.79 -30.83
CA LYS A 217 -15.69 13.74 -29.50
C LYS A 217 -16.55 12.47 -29.28
N LYS A 218 -17.01 11.82 -30.35
CA LYS A 218 -17.76 10.56 -30.25
C LYS A 218 -16.86 9.44 -29.72
N LEU A 219 -15.64 9.33 -30.23
CA LEU A 219 -14.64 8.37 -29.74
C LEU A 219 -14.33 8.58 -28.26
N LEU A 220 -14.21 9.85 -27.85
CA LEU A 220 -13.94 10.18 -26.45
C LEU A 220 -15.11 9.78 -25.54
N LYS A 221 -16.35 10.07 -25.95
CA LYS A 221 -17.56 9.69 -25.21
C LYS A 221 -17.72 8.18 -25.10
N GLU A 222 -17.55 7.46 -26.20
CA GLU A 222 -17.60 5.99 -26.23
C GLU A 222 -16.49 5.39 -25.36
N GLY A 223 -15.26 5.89 -25.49
CA GLY A 223 -14.12 5.49 -24.66
C GLY A 223 -14.41 5.67 -23.17
N CYS A 224 -14.90 6.83 -22.72
CA CYS A 224 -15.26 7.03 -21.32
C CYS A 224 -16.35 6.07 -20.83
N SER A 225 -17.41 5.87 -21.62
CA SER A 225 -18.50 4.97 -21.24
C SER A 225 -18.03 3.53 -21.09
N GLU A 226 -17.22 3.03 -22.02
CA GLU A 226 -16.68 1.68 -21.98
C GLU A 226 -15.65 1.49 -20.87
N LEU A 227 -14.82 2.51 -20.62
CA LEU A 227 -13.85 2.53 -19.53
C LEU A 227 -14.56 2.43 -18.17
N LEU A 228 -15.62 3.21 -17.96
CA LEU A 228 -16.43 3.14 -16.74
C LEU A 228 -17.04 1.75 -16.55
N GLN A 229 -17.76 1.25 -17.56
CA GLN A 229 -18.43 -0.05 -17.49
C GLN A 229 -17.45 -1.21 -17.24
N SER A 230 -16.32 -1.22 -17.95
CA SER A 230 -15.28 -2.24 -17.75
C SER A 230 -14.65 -2.15 -16.36
N SER A 231 -14.38 -0.94 -15.86
CA SER A 231 -13.84 -0.74 -14.51
C SER A 231 -14.78 -1.24 -13.41
N GLU A 232 -16.09 -1.01 -13.53
CA GLU A 232 -17.09 -1.50 -12.58
C GLU A 232 -17.14 -3.03 -12.54
N VAL A 233 -17.08 -3.68 -13.71
CA VAL A 233 -17.03 -5.15 -13.80
C VAL A 233 -15.76 -5.68 -13.15
N LEU A 234 -14.61 -5.08 -13.42
CA LEU A 234 -13.33 -5.51 -12.82
C LEU A 234 -13.34 -5.37 -11.30
N ILE A 235 -13.85 -4.26 -10.77
CA ILE A 235 -14.01 -4.06 -9.32
C ILE A 235 -14.94 -5.13 -8.73
N ALA A 236 -16.08 -5.40 -9.38
CA ALA A 236 -17.02 -6.42 -8.90
C ALA A 236 -16.42 -7.84 -8.95
N VAL A 237 -15.67 -8.17 -10.01
CA VAL A 237 -14.95 -9.45 -10.10
C VAL A 237 -13.91 -9.55 -9.00
N GLN A 238 -13.13 -8.50 -8.79
CA GLN A 238 -12.14 -8.44 -7.71
C GLN A 238 -12.77 -8.64 -6.33
N GLU A 239 -13.86 -7.94 -6.01
CA GLU A 239 -14.59 -8.11 -4.75
C GLU A 239 -15.06 -9.57 -4.55
N ARG A 240 -15.48 -10.23 -5.63
CA ARG A 240 -15.91 -11.64 -5.60
C ARG A 240 -14.73 -12.60 -5.48
N LEU A 241 -13.62 -12.33 -6.16
CA LEU A 241 -12.37 -13.10 -6.03
C LEU A 241 -11.83 -13.01 -4.59
N ILE A 242 -11.87 -11.82 -3.97
CA ILE A 242 -11.49 -11.65 -2.56
C ILE A 242 -12.38 -12.49 -1.64
N LYS A 243 -13.70 -12.52 -1.89
CA LYS A 243 -14.62 -13.36 -1.13
C LYS A 243 -14.36 -14.86 -1.35
N ALA A 244 -14.04 -15.27 -2.58
CA ALA A 244 -13.72 -16.66 -2.92
C ALA A 244 -12.38 -17.10 -2.30
N SER A 245 -11.35 -16.24 -2.32
CA SER A 245 -10.05 -16.52 -1.73
C SER A 245 -10.10 -16.61 -0.19
N THR A 246 -11.07 -15.97 0.46
CA THR A 246 -11.33 -16.17 1.90
C THR A 246 -12.04 -17.46 2.26
N ALA A 247 -12.64 -18.14 1.28
CA ALA A 247 -13.58 -19.23 1.51
C ALA A 247 -12.96 -20.64 1.30
N GLN A 248 -11.63 -20.75 1.20
CA GLN A 248 -10.92 -22.04 1.13
C GLN A 248 -11.34 -22.96 2.29
N PRO A 249 -11.93 -24.14 2.01
CA PRO A 249 -12.36 -25.05 3.06
C PRO A 249 -11.19 -25.49 3.94
N ALA A 250 -11.21 -25.14 5.22
CA ALA A 250 -10.17 -25.52 6.16
C ALA A 250 -10.58 -26.80 6.91
N ALA A 251 -9.75 -27.84 6.83
CA ALA A 251 -9.91 -29.01 7.69
C ALA A 251 -9.68 -28.60 9.16
N CYS A 252 -10.58 -29.02 10.05
CA CYS A 252 -10.38 -28.80 11.47
C CYS A 252 -9.14 -29.56 11.94
N PRO A 253 -8.14 -28.92 12.54
CA PRO A 253 -6.94 -29.63 12.99
C PRO A 253 -7.20 -30.54 14.20
N ASN A 254 -8.39 -30.46 14.82
CA ASN A 254 -8.78 -31.31 15.95
C ASN A 254 -9.49 -32.61 15.50
N CYS A 255 -10.47 -32.52 14.58
CA CYS A 255 -11.24 -33.69 14.13
C CYS A 255 -11.14 -33.97 12.62
N GLY A 256 -10.51 -33.06 11.88
CA GLY A 256 -10.37 -33.09 10.43
C GLY A 256 -11.65 -32.87 9.63
N ALA A 257 -12.77 -32.51 10.26
CA ALA A 257 -13.96 -32.13 9.50
C ALA A 257 -13.67 -30.90 8.65
N LEU A 258 -14.07 -30.90 7.38
CA LEU A 258 -13.97 -29.73 6.51
C LEU A 258 -14.88 -28.62 7.04
N ASN A 259 -14.37 -27.41 7.14
CA ASN A 259 -15.12 -26.22 7.55
C ASN A 259 -15.04 -25.16 6.45
N PRO A 260 -16.04 -24.27 6.33
CA PRO A 260 -15.93 -23.10 5.46
C PRO A 260 -14.66 -22.29 5.79
N GLY A 261 -14.03 -21.71 4.77
CA GLY A 261 -12.90 -20.78 4.98
C GLY A 261 -13.29 -19.62 5.90
N GLY A 262 -12.40 -19.27 6.83
CA GLY A 262 -12.66 -18.23 7.84
C GLY A 262 -13.57 -18.64 9.01
N ALA A 263 -14.01 -19.91 9.10
CA ALA A 263 -14.79 -20.40 10.23
C ALA A 263 -14.01 -20.23 11.55
N LYS A 264 -14.57 -19.51 12.53
CA LYS A 264 -13.93 -19.33 13.86
C LYS A 264 -13.98 -20.59 14.73
N LYS A 265 -14.93 -21.48 14.45
CA LYS A 265 -15.13 -22.75 15.16
C LYS A 265 -15.44 -23.86 14.15
N CYS A 266 -14.96 -25.06 14.45
CA CYS A 266 -15.26 -26.26 13.69
C CYS A 266 -16.72 -26.65 13.86
N ARG A 267 -17.45 -26.84 12.76
CA ARG A 267 -18.85 -27.26 12.77
C ARG A 267 -19.09 -28.65 13.36
N ALA A 268 -18.08 -29.51 13.40
CA ALA A 268 -18.20 -30.89 13.86
C ALA A 268 -17.78 -31.09 15.32
N CYS A 269 -16.67 -30.48 15.76
CA CYS A 269 -16.15 -30.66 17.12
C CYS A 269 -16.12 -29.36 17.95
N ASN A 270 -16.62 -28.26 17.39
CA ASN A 270 -16.67 -26.93 18.00
C ASN A 270 -15.31 -26.33 18.41
N ALA A 271 -14.20 -26.97 18.02
CA ALA A 271 -12.85 -26.49 18.28
C ALA A 271 -12.60 -25.15 17.57
N ILE A 272 -11.89 -24.23 18.23
CA ILE A 272 -11.49 -22.95 17.64
C ILE A 272 -10.50 -23.24 16.49
N MET A 273 -10.77 -22.69 15.31
CA MET A 273 -9.93 -22.89 14.13
C MET A 273 -8.72 -21.95 14.18
N PRO A 274 -7.54 -22.36 13.70
CA PRO A 274 -6.38 -21.48 13.62
C PRO A 274 -6.65 -20.37 12.60
N ALA A 275 -6.29 -19.14 12.94
CA ALA A 275 -6.12 -18.12 11.92
C ALA A 275 -4.89 -18.50 11.10
N ILE A 276 -5.06 -18.84 9.82
CA ILE A 276 -3.92 -19.11 8.94
C ILE A 276 -3.17 -17.78 8.78
N VAL A 277 -2.04 -17.66 9.46
CA VAL A 277 -1.11 -16.54 9.29
C VAL A 277 -0.53 -16.65 7.89
N GLY A 278 -0.98 -15.78 6.98
CA GLY A 278 -0.58 -15.81 5.57
C GLY A 278 -1.69 -15.43 4.59
N LEU A 279 -2.96 -15.64 4.96
CA LEU A 279 -4.12 -15.26 4.16
C LEU A 279 -4.87 -14.12 4.84
N SER A 280 -4.42 -12.89 4.60
CA SER A 280 -5.26 -11.72 4.81
C SER A 280 -5.85 -11.27 3.48
N THR A 281 -7.15 -11.06 3.51
CA THR A 281 -7.91 -10.19 2.61
C THR A 281 -7.30 -8.80 2.60
N GLN A 282 -6.92 -8.28 1.43
CA GLN A 282 -7.05 -6.85 1.01
C GLN A 282 -6.30 -6.63 -0.32
N THR A 283 -7.05 -6.37 -1.40
CA THR A 283 -7.26 -5.08 -2.13
C THR A 283 -6.27 -4.84 -3.28
N MET A 284 -6.78 -4.77 -4.51
CA MET A 284 -6.24 -3.88 -5.55
C MET A 284 -6.48 -2.44 -5.07
N GLU A 285 -5.74 -2.01 -4.08
CA GLU A 285 -5.21 -0.65 -4.13
C GLU A 285 -3.92 -0.79 -4.90
N ILE A 286 -3.91 -0.09 -6.04
CA ILE A 286 -2.83 -0.03 -7.00
C ILE A 286 -1.55 0.25 -6.23
N LYS A 287 -0.69 -0.77 -6.08
CA LYS A 287 0.69 -0.54 -5.67
C LYS A 287 1.33 0.34 -6.73
N GLU A 288 1.74 1.53 -6.32
CA GLU A 288 2.71 2.34 -7.03
C GLU A 288 4.01 1.53 -7.22
N ASN A 289 4.51 1.57 -8.45
CA ASN A 289 5.89 1.29 -8.86
C ASN A 289 6.66 0.17 -8.13
N VAL A 290 6.45 -1.08 -8.56
CA VAL A 290 7.44 -2.16 -8.35
C VAL A 290 7.49 -3.00 -9.65
N PRO A 291 8.57 -2.91 -10.46
CA PRO A 291 8.81 -3.85 -11.55
C PRO A 291 8.82 -5.31 -11.07
N GLN A 292 8.03 -6.16 -11.72
CA GLN A 292 7.86 -7.59 -11.48
C GLN A 292 8.95 -8.42 -12.16
N GLU A 293 9.79 -9.06 -11.35
CA GLU A 293 10.41 -10.33 -11.69
C GLU A 293 10.49 -11.15 -10.40
N ALA A 294 9.51 -12.01 -10.11
CA ALA A 294 9.67 -13.08 -9.12
C ALA A 294 8.68 -14.23 -9.38
N LYS A 295 9.22 -15.44 -9.48
CA LYS A 295 8.52 -16.71 -9.63
C LYS A 295 8.18 -17.26 -8.24
N GLY A 296 6.90 -17.44 -7.91
CA GLY A 296 6.46 -18.17 -6.71
C GLY A 296 4.97 -18.05 -6.42
N PRO A 297 4.34 -19.00 -5.69
CA PRO A 297 2.93 -18.91 -5.30
C PRO A 297 2.70 -17.70 -4.38
N ALA A 298 1.69 -16.90 -4.69
CA ALA A 298 1.41 -15.64 -4.02
C ALA A 298 0.84 -15.84 -2.60
N TYR A 299 1.50 -15.26 -1.60
CA TYR A 299 0.97 -15.15 -0.22
C TYR A 299 0.96 -13.70 0.20
N THR A 300 -0.19 -13.11 0.56
CA THR A 300 -0.34 -11.65 0.68
C THR A 300 0.64 -10.98 1.65
N TYR A 301 0.92 -11.57 2.81
CA TYR A 301 1.90 -11.01 3.75
C TYR A 301 3.35 -11.23 3.31
N ILE A 302 3.63 -12.32 2.60
CA ILE A 302 4.97 -12.60 2.06
C ILE A 302 5.20 -11.73 0.82
N SER A 303 4.22 -11.54 -0.05
CA SER A 303 4.25 -10.61 -1.18
C SER A 303 4.22 -9.14 -0.74
N ARG A 304 3.65 -8.82 0.43
CA ARG A 304 3.81 -7.51 1.08
C ARG A 304 5.25 -7.33 1.54
N LEU A 305 5.80 -8.30 2.26
CA LEU A 305 7.18 -8.30 2.73
C LEU A 305 8.17 -8.21 1.56
N GLU A 306 7.98 -9.01 0.52
CA GLU A 306 8.74 -9.02 -0.74
C GLU A 306 8.66 -7.66 -1.43
N GLY A 307 7.45 -7.08 -1.49
CA GLY A 307 7.25 -5.73 -2.01
C GLY A 307 8.07 -4.70 -1.23
N SER A 308 8.05 -4.75 0.10
CA SER A 308 8.82 -3.85 0.95
C SER A 308 10.33 -4.05 0.79
N LEU A 309 10.80 -5.30 0.69
CA LEU A 309 12.20 -5.62 0.38
C LEU A 309 12.65 -5.05 -0.96
N ASN A 310 11.84 -5.25 -2.01
CA ASN A 310 12.14 -4.76 -3.35
C ASN A 310 12.12 -3.23 -3.42
N SER A 311 11.17 -2.58 -2.74
CA SER A 311 11.14 -1.13 -2.63
C SER A 311 12.35 -0.60 -1.88
N TYR A 312 12.79 -1.28 -0.82
CA TYR A 312 14.01 -0.93 -0.09
C TYR A 312 15.26 -1.03 -0.98
N LYS A 313 15.45 -2.16 -1.68
CA LYS A 313 16.56 -2.35 -2.62
C LYS A 313 16.59 -1.32 -3.76
N ARG A 314 15.42 -0.83 -4.15
CA ARG A 314 15.25 0.23 -5.17
C ARG A 314 15.34 1.64 -4.60
N GLN A 315 15.65 1.80 -3.32
CA GLN A 315 15.72 3.09 -2.62
C GLN A 315 14.39 3.87 -2.63
N LEU A 316 13.26 3.15 -2.73
CA LEU A 316 11.89 3.68 -2.68
C LEU A 316 11.23 3.51 -1.30
N LEU A 317 11.87 2.77 -0.40
CA LEU A 317 11.47 2.57 0.98
C LEU A 317 12.69 2.78 1.86
N ASP A 318 12.57 3.54 2.95
CA ASP A 318 13.69 3.73 3.87
C ASP A 318 13.86 2.53 4.82
N GLN A 319 15.00 2.49 5.52
CA GLN A 319 15.33 1.40 6.44
C GLN A 319 14.37 1.30 7.63
N LYS A 320 13.83 2.44 8.09
CA LYS A 320 12.91 2.50 9.24
C LYS A 320 11.55 1.91 8.88
N ASP A 321 11.06 2.20 7.69
CA ASP A 321 9.81 1.65 7.16
C ASP A 321 9.97 0.18 6.76
N LEU A 322 11.13 -0.22 6.20
CA LEU A 322 11.44 -1.64 6.04
C LEU A 322 11.41 -2.38 7.39
N LYS A 323 12.01 -1.80 8.43
CA LYS A 323 12.02 -2.38 9.77
C LYS A 323 10.61 -2.57 10.33
N ARG A 324 9.74 -1.59 10.16
CA ARG A 324 8.33 -1.68 10.57
C ARG A 324 7.60 -2.82 9.87
N GLU A 325 7.85 -3.02 8.59
CA GLU A 325 7.24 -4.10 7.80
C GLU A 325 7.74 -5.48 8.23
N ILE A 326 9.05 -5.64 8.46
CA ILE A 326 9.65 -6.87 8.97
C ILE A 326 9.14 -7.17 10.39
N ASP A 327 9.08 -6.17 11.28
CA ASP A 327 8.58 -6.34 12.65
C ASP A 327 7.07 -6.66 12.69
N PHE A 328 6.29 -6.06 11.79
CA PHE A 328 4.89 -6.39 11.61
C PHE A 328 4.72 -7.86 11.24
N PHE A 329 5.49 -8.33 10.25
CA PHE A 329 5.46 -9.73 9.83
C PHE A 329 5.96 -10.66 10.95
N ALA A 330 7.02 -10.28 11.68
CA ALA A 330 7.53 -11.01 12.84
C ALA A 330 6.45 -11.22 13.91
N LYS A 331 5.70 -10.17 14.22
CA LYS A 331 4.58 -10.24 15.16
C LYS A 331 3.52 -11.23 14.69
N LYS A 332 3.17 -11.21 13.40
CA LYS A 332 2.19 -12.17 12.84
C LYS A 332 2.68 -13.62 12.97
N VAL A 333 3.94 -13.88 12.69
CA VAL A 333 4.53 -15.22 12.85
C VAL A 333 4.54 -15.66 14.32
N ALA A 334 4.89 -14.75 15.24
CA ALA A 334 4.87 -15.03 16.68
C ALA A 334 3.46 -15.34 17.20
N ASP A 335 2.46 -14.56 16.78
CA ASP A 335 1.05 -14.82 17.10
C ASP A 335 0.61 -16.20 16.59
N GLY A 336 1.02 -16.56 15.36
CA GLY A 336 0.73 -17.87 14.76
C GLY A 336 1.35 -19.04 15.53
N LEU A 337 2.60 -18.91 15.94
CA LEU A 337 3.30 -19.92 16.77
C LEU A 337 2.59 -20.12 18.12
N ALA A 338 2.21 -19.04 18.79
CA ALA A 338 1.53 -19.11 20.09
C ALA A 338 0.16 -19.80 19.97
N GLN A 339 -0.62 -19.45 18.94
CA GLN A 339 -1.90 -20.10 18.66
C GLN A 339 -1.74 -21.58 18.35
N PHE A 340 -0.75 -21.93 17.53
CA PHE A 340 -0.48 -23.32 17.15
C PHE A 340 -0.04 -24.18 18.34
N ALA A 341 0.81 -23.66 19.22
CA ALA A 341 1.26 -24.37 20.42
C ALA A 341 0.08 -24.69 21.37
N GLU A 342 -0.84 -23.74 21.55
CA GLU A 342 -2.05 -23.94 22.36
C GLU A 342 -2.98 -25.01 21.76
N MET A 343 -3.05 -25.06 20.44
CA MET A 343 -3.82 -26.07 19.72
C MET A 343 -3.20 -27.46 19.81
N LYS A 344 -1.88 -27.58 19.66
CA LYS A 344 -1.14 -28.85 19.82
C LYS A 344 -1.36 -29.43 21.22
N LYS A 345 -1.34 -28.58 22.27
CA LYS A 345 -1.63 -28.98 23.65
C LYS A 345 -3.06 -29.51 23.81
N LYS A 346 -4.06 -28.82 23.24
CA LYS A 346 -5.47 -29.24 23.29
C LYS A 346 -5.72 -30.54 22.53
N ALA A 347 -5.11 -30.70 21.36
CA ALA A 347 -5.20 -31.92 20.57
C ALA A 347 -4.58 -33.12 21.32
N ALA A 348 -3.41 -32.93 21.95
CA ALA A 348 -2.76 -33.96 22.75
C ALA A 348 -3.57 -34.40 23.98
N ALA A 349 -4.38 -33.50 24.54
CA ALA A 349 -5.23 -33.76 25.71
C ALA A 349 -6.58 -34.43 25.37
N GLN A 350 -7.04 -34.39 24.12
CA GLN A 350 -8.37 -34.89 23.71
C GLN A 350 -8.37 -36.29 23.05
N THR A 351 -7.20 -36.87 22.77
CA THR A 351 -7.07 -38.19 22.13
C THR A 351 -7.03 -39.34 23.14
N GLU A 352 -8.19 -39.72 23.68
CA GLU A 352 -8.44 -41.08 24.17
C GLU A 352 -9.14 -41.90 23.08
N GLY A 353 -8.42 -42.87 22.49
CA GLY A 353 -8.98 -43.89 21.59
C GLY A 353 -8.51 -43.81 20.13
N LYS A 354 -7.72 -44.82 19.71
CA LYS A 354 -7.12 -45.12 18.38
C LYS A 354 -5.70 -44.59 18.14
N GLU A 355 -4.71 -45.42 18.48
CA GLU A 355 -3.27 -45.18 18.34
C GLU A 355 -2.82 -44.84 16.91
N ASN A 356 -3.33 -45.54 15.88
CA ASN A 356 -2.94 -45.29 14.48
C ASN A 356 -3.35 -43.90 13.94
N SER A 357 -4.43 -43.32 14.47
CA SER A 357 -4.88 -41.96 14.12
C SER A 357 -4.03 -40.88 14.81
N ARG A 358 -3.47 -41.21 15.97
CA ARG A 358 -2.71 -40.30 16.84
C ARG A 358 -1.33 -40.01 16.26
N GLU A 359 -0.64 -41.02 15.72
CA GLU A 359 0.67 -40.84 15.09
C GLU A 359 0.60 -39.99 13.83
N ALA A 360 -0.38 -40.23 12.96
CA ALA A 360 -0.59 -39.43 11.75
C ALA A 360 -0.92 -37.97 12.09
N ILE A 361 -1.81 -37.73 13.06
CA ILE A 361 -2.15 -36.37 13.50
C ILE A 361 -0.92 -35.68 14.11
N LEU A 362 -0.18 -36.34 15.00
CA LEU A 362 1.03 -35.76 15.61
C LEU A 362 2.13 -35.48 14.59
N ALA A 363 2.31 -36.32 13.57
CA ALA A 363 3.24 -36.08 12.47
C ALA A 363 2.86 -34.80 11.70
N LEU A 364 1.57 -34.60 11.43
CA LEU A 364 1.06 -33.39 10.76
C LEU A 364 1.22 -32.12 11.63
N TYR A 365 1.07 -32.24 12.95
CA TYR A 365 1.39 -31.14 13.87
C TYR A 365 2.88 -30.82 13.88
N ASN A 366 3.76 -31.84 13.80
CA ASN A 366 5.20 -31.62 13.75
C ASN A 366 5.65 -30.98 12.43
N ASP A 367 5.04 -31.35 11.29
CA ASP A 367 5.35 -30.74 10.00
C ASP A 367 4.88 -29.27 9.94
N MET A 368 3.68 -28.97 10.43
CA MET A 368 3.18 -27.59 10.55
C MET A 368 4.02 -26.74 11.51
N GLU A 369 4.47 -27.33 12.63
CA GLU A 369 5.38 -26.67 13.57
C GLU A 369 6.75 -26.39 12.93
N THR A 370 7.25 -27.33 12.12
CA THR A 370 8.50 -27.16 11.36
C THR A 370 8.39 -26.01 10.38
N GLY A 371 7.25 -25.89 9.68
CA GLY A 371 6.97 -24.77 8.79
C GLY A 371 6.91 -23.41 9.51
N LEU A 372 6.19 -23.32 10.63
CA LEU A 372 6.10 -22.10 11.45
C LEU A 372 7.44 -21.70 12.09
N ASN A 373 8.23 -22.66 12.56
CA ASN A 373 9.56 -22.41 13.08
C ASN A 373 10.52 -21.96 11.98
N THR A 374 10.36 -22.48 10.75
CA THR A 374 11.13 -22.05 9.59
C THR A 374 10.78 -20.62 9.19
N LEU A 375 9.49 -20.25 9.16
CA LEU A 375 9.07 -18.86 9.01
C LEU A 375 9.72 -17.95 10.05
N SER A 376 9.63 -18.31 11.34
CA SER A 376 10.20 -17.52 12.44
C SER A 376 11.70 -17.32 12.31
N ARG A 377 12.44 -18.36 11.90
CA ARG A 377 13.87 -18.27 11.62
C ARG A 377 14.18 -17.35 10.44
N GLY A 378 13.40 -17.42 9.37
CA GLY A 378 13.55 -16.52 8.22
C GLY A 378 13.36 -15.07 8.62
N VAL A 379 12.30 -14.75 9.38
CA VAL A 379 12.07 -13.38 9.85
C VAL A 379 13.15 -12.88 10.79
N LYS A 380 13.63 -13.72 11.73
CA LYS A 380 14.75 -13.34 12.61
C LYS A 380 16.03 -13.05 11.82
N LYS A 381 16.28 -13.81 10.75
CA LYS A 381 17.41 -13.57 9.86
C LYS A 381 17.27 -12.22 9.17
N MET A 382 16.10 -11.89 8.65
CA MET A 382 15.81 -10.56 8.10
C MET A 382 15.94 -9.45 9.14
N GLN A 383 15.57 -9.68 10.40
CA GLN A 383 15.74 -8.69 11.47
C GLN A 383 17.21 -8.40 11.78
N SER A 384 18.11 -9.40 11.65
CA SER A 384 19.54 -9.21 11.89
C SER A 384 20.22 -8.26 10.89
N PHE A 385 19.58 -7.99 9.75
CA PHE A 385 19.98 -6.92 8.85
C PHE A 385 20.12 -5.57 9.57
N PHE A 386 19.20 -5.24 10.48
CA PHE A 386 19.21 -3.95 11.17
C PHE A 386 20.36 -3.78 12.16
N ASP A 387 20.93 -4.89 12.64
CA ASP A 387 22.06 -4.88 13.56
C ASP A 387 23.39 -4.91 12.80
N ASN A 388 23.45 -5.63 11.68
CA ASN A 388 24.70 -5.98 11.00
C ASN A 388 24.90 -5.29 9.65
N GLN A 389 23.86 -4.64 9.12
CA GLN A 389 23.81 -3.96 7.81
C GLN A 389 24.19 -4.87 6.61
N ASP A 390 24.04 -6.18 6.76
CA ASP A 390 24.33 -7.15 5.70
C ASP A 390 23.07 -7.45 4.88
N GLU A 391 22.96 -6.85 3.68
CA GLU A 391 21.81 -7.02 2.78
C GLU A 391 21.56 -8.47 2.38
N GLN A 392 22.59 -9.35 2.42
CA GLN A 392 22.43 -10.77 2.14
C GLN A 392 21.49 -11.44 3.16
N MET A 393 21.39 -10.91 4.39
CA MET A 393 20.47 -11.40 5.42
C MET A 393 18.99 -11.18 5.06
N LEU A 394 18.69 -10.16 4.26
CA LEU A 394 17.33 -9.90 3.80
C LEU A 394 16.88 -10.96 2.79
N ASP A 395 17.75 -11.30 1.83
CA ASP A 395 17.46 -12.28 0.78
C ASP A 395 17.42 -13.70 1.30
N GLU A 396 18.46 -14.10 2.02
CA GLU A 396 18.49 -15.43 2.62
C GLU A 396 17.41 -15.60 3.69
N GLY A 397 17.05 -14.53 4.39
CA GLY A 397 15.94 -14.53 5.34
C GLY A 397 14.59 -14.70 4.64
N PHE A 398 14.39 -14.02 3.52
CA PHE A 398 13.17 -14.11 2.72
C PHE A 398 13.00 -15.50 2.07
N ASP A 399 14.06 -16.09 1.52
CA ASP A 399 14.05 -17.46 0.99
C ASP A 399 13.62 -18.48 2.05
N VAL A 400 14.11 -18.31 3.28
CA VAL A 400 13.72 -19.16 4.42
C VAL A 400 12.25 -18.94 4.80
N VAL A 401 11.74 -17.72 4.71
CA VAL A 401 10.30 -17.43 4.88
C VAL A 401 9.47 -18.19 3.84
N VAL A 402 9.84 -18.11 2.56
CA VAL A 402 9.14 -18.81 1.46
C VAL A 402 9.17 -20.33 1.65
N ALA A 403 10.32 -20.89 2.04
CA ALA A 403 10.46 -22.31 2.32
C ALA A 403 9.55 -22.77 3.48
N GLY A 404 9.48 -21.99 4.56
CA GLY A 404 8.60 -22.27 5.70
C GLY A 404 7.12 -22.27 5.32
N ALA A 405 6.69 -21.29 4.52
CA ALA A 405 5.31 -21.21 4.01
C ALA A 405 4.96 -22.39 3.10
N THR A 406 5.86 -22.75 2.19
CA THR A 406 5.68 -23.88 1.27
C THR A 406 5.49 -25.19 2.02
N LEU A 407 6.32 -25.43 3.05
CA LEU A 407 6.21 -26.62 3.89
C LEU A 407 4.85 -26.73 4.58
N MET A 408 4.32 -25.62 5.12
CA MET A 408 3.00 -25.62 5.77
C MET A 408 1.88 -26.01 4.81
N ILE A 409 1.97 -25.63 3.55
CA ILE A 409 0.96 -25.93 2.53
C ILE A 409 1.09 -27.35 2.05
N ASP A 410 2.31 -27.84 1.82
CA ASP A 410 2.54 -29.23 1.49
C ASP A 410 2.00 -30.14 2.60
N THR A 411 2.16 -29.75 3.86
CA THR A 411 1.54 -30.45 4.99
C THR A 411 0.02 -30.42 4.89
N GLN A 412 -0.60 -29.26 4.65
CA GLN A 412 -2.07 -29.18 4.48
C GLN A 412 -2.59 -30.01 3.30
N ASN A 413 -1.87 -30.04 2.19
CA ASN A 413 -2.21 -30.83 1.01
C ASN A 413 -2.09 -32.33 1.32
N LYS A 414 -1.06 -32.75 2.06
CA LYS A 414 -0.93 -34.14 2.55
C LYS A 414 -2.07 -34.52 3.50
N ILE A 415 -2.53 -33.61 4.36
CA ILE A 415 -3.71 -33.84 5.23
C ILE A 415 -4.96 -34.10 4.39
N SER A 416 -5.13 -33.31 3.33
CA SER A 416 -6.26 -33.42 2.41
C SER A 416 -6.19 -34.68 1.54
N ALA A 417 -4.99 -35.13 1.15
CA ALA A 417 -4.77 -36.30 0.30
C ALA A 417 -4.65 -37.64 1.05
N ALA A 418 -4.34 -37.63 2.35
CA ALA A 418 -4.32 -38.81 3.21
C ALA A 418 -5.73 -39.26 3.68
N ARG A 419 -6.77 -38.75 3.03
CA ARG A 419 -8.20 -38.99 3.28
C ARG A 419 -8.91 -39.12 1.94
#